data_AF-A0A6I3KAH5-F1
#
_entry.id   AF-A0A6I3KAH5-F1
#
_cell.length_a   1.000
_cell.length_b   1.000
_cell.length_c   1.000
_cell.angle_alpha   90.00
_cell.angle_beta   90.00
_cell.angle_gamma   90.00
#
_symmetry.space_group_name_H-M   'P 1'
#
loop_
_entity.id
_entity.type
_entity.pdbx_description
1 polymer ?
#
loop_
_entity_poly.entity_id
_entity_poly.type
_entity_poly.pdbx_seq_one_letter_code
_entity_poly.pdbx_strand_id
1 'polypeptide(L)'
;MDITLATFDYAPESALRGLRFSNAWVPSPSYAESRRGVLTGQYPQRGATTRITEIFAAAGFEAREDALPASSPVFRLLEQPHPQLLGDLEGVVAVCSLQGEKSAMSLLWPGVAESGVCAELVSPLDLAPTLAAIAGLDVRPNAPLSFDGLNLVPVLRYGASGHAALFFDNGVRMQDAVLVDVSASPPSALPRLQEEWETWKRFMAFGPLQ
;
A
#
# COMPACT_ATOMS: atom_id res chain seq x y z
N MET A 1 1.36 -21.35 2.05
CA MET A 1 0.99 -20.03 2.63
C MET A 1 0.00 -19.40 1.69
N ASP A 2 -1.10 -18.85 2.22
CA ASP A 2 -2.11 -18.15 1.43
C ASP A 2 -2.02 -16.66 1.70
N ILE A 3 -1.87 -15.87 0.64
CA ILE A 3 -1.82 -14.42 0.69
C ILE A 3 -2.78 -13.87 -0.35
N THR A 4 -3.65 -12.95 0.07
CA THR A 4 -4.59 -12.26 -0.79
C THR A 4 -4.40 -10.76 -0.68
N LEU A 5 -4.33 -10.10 -1.84
CA LEU A 5 -4.52 -8.67 -2.01
C LEU A 5 -5.85 -8.44 -2.72
N ALA A 6 -6.81 -7.83 -2.03
CA ALA A 6 -8.09 -7.43 -2.59
C ALA A 6 -8.13 -5.91 -2.81
N THR A 7 -8.38 -5.49 -4.05
CA THR A 7 -8.47 -4.07 -4.39
C THR A 7 -9.89 -3.68 -4.78
N PHE A 8 -10.35 -2.55 -4.29
CA PHE A 8 -11.63 -1.96 -4.65
C PHE A 8 -11.41 -0.53 -5.14
N ASP A 9 -12.33 -0.01 -5.94
CA ASP A 9 -12.42 1.42 -6.23
C ASP A 9 -12.64 2.15 -4.90
N TYR A 10 -13.65 1.71 -4.16
CA TYR A 10 -13.98 2.12 -2.79
C TYR A 10 -14.34 0.86 -2.00
N ALA A 11 -13.48 0.43 -1.08
CA ALA A 11 -13.70 -0.78 -0.31
C ALA A 11 -14.85 -0.56 0.70
N PRO A 12 -15.88 -1.43 0.72
CA PRO A 12 -16.92 -1.35 1.73
C PRO A 12 -16.38 -1.78 3.10
N GLU A 13 -16.99 -1.27 4.17
CA GLU A 13 -16.66 -1.64 5.55
C GLU A 13 -16.70 -3.16 5.80
N SER A 14 -17.61 -3.88 5.13
CA SER A 14 -17.74 -5.33 5.21
C SER A 14 -16.57 -6.10 4.59
N ALA A 15 -15.78 -5.47 3.71
CA ALA A 15 -14.57 -6.06 3.14
C ALA A 15 -13.36 -5.89 4.06
N LEU A 16 -13.36 -4.92 4.97
CA LEU A 16 -12.20 -4.62 5.81
C LEU A 16 -12.05 -5.64 6.95
N ARG A 17 -10.95 -6.40 6.91
CA ARG A 17 -10.62 -7.50 7.83
C ARG A 17 -9.34 -7.19 8.60
N GLY A 18 -9.25 -7.68 9.83
CA GLY A 18 -8.04 -7.56 10.63
C GLY A 18 -7.84 -6.15 11.19
N LEU A 19 -6.57 -5.73 11.25
CA LEU A 19 -6.19 -4.39 11.66
C LEU A 19 -6.50 -3.37 10.55
N ARG A 20 -7.13 -2.25 10.91
CA ARG A 20 -7.52 -1.18 9.98
C ARG A 20 -6.55 -0.01 10.09
N PHE A 21 -6.28 0.68 8.98
CA PHE A 21 -5.44 1.86 8.96
C PHE A 21 -6.30 3.12 8.81
N SER A 22 -6.29 4.00 9.81
CA SER A 22 -7.10 5.24 9.80
C SER A 22 -6.40 6.42 9.11
N ASN A 23 -5.10 6.28 8.82
CA ASN A 23 -4.28 7.28 8.14
C ASN A 23 -3.63 6.73 6.86
N ALA A 24 -4.39 5.95 6.08
CA ALA A 24 -3.97 5.46 4.78
C ALA A 24 -4.37 6.42 3.65
N TRP A 25 -3.44 6.76 2.75
CA TRP A 25 -3.65 7.71 1.65
C TRP A 25 -3.50 7.05 0.29
N VAL A 26 -4.44 7.34 -0.62
CA VAL A 26 -4.44 6.78 -1.98
C VAL A 26 -3.22 7.30 -2.76
N PRO A 27 -2.47 6.45 -3.49
CA PRO A 27 -1.24 6.89 -4.17
C PRO A 27 -1.43 7.92 -5.28
N SER A 28 -2.63 7.99 -5.88
CA SER A 28 -2.96 8.91 -6.95
C SER A 28 -4.48 9.13 -7.04
N PRO A 29 -4.96 10.32 -7.44
CA PRO A 29 -6.37 10.52 -7.78
C PRO A 29 -6.80 9.74 -9.03
N SER A 30 -5.86 9.35 -9.90
CA SER A 30 -6.15 8.50 -11.06
C SER A 30 -6.21 7.03 -10.65
N TYR A 31 -7.31 6.35 -10.98
CA TYR A 31 -7.47 4.93 -10.73
C TYR A 31 -6.31 4.08 -11.27
N ALA A 32 -5.92 4.33 -12.53
CA ALA A 32 -4.88 3.54 -13.19
C ALA A 32 -3.51 3.70 -12.50
N GLU A 33 -3.19 4.92 -12.09
CA GLU A 33 -1.95 5.26 -11.41
C GLU A 33 -1.93 4.75 -9.97
N SER A 34 -3.04 4.88 -9.26
CA SER A 34 -3.23 4.32 -7.92
C SER A 34 -3.05 2.80 -7.93
N ARG A 35 -3.75 2.12 -8.85
CA ARG A 35 -3.61 0.68 -9.08
C ARG A 35 -2.17 0.29 -9.41
N ARG A 36 -1.48 1.05 -10.27
CA ARG A 36 -0.06 0.82 -10.58
C ARG A 36 0.79 0.91 -9.32
N GLY A 37 0.59 1.92 -8.48
CA GLY A 37 1.34 2.05 -7.23
C GLY A 37 1.12 0.89 -6.26
N VAL A 38 -0.12 0.44 -6.11
CA VAL A 38 -0.46 -0.73 -5.27
C VAL A 38 0.19 -2.00 -5.78
N LEU A 39 0.11 -2.26 -7.08
CA LEU A 39 0.59 -3.51 -7.66
C LEU A 39 2.11 -3.57 -7.79
N THR A 40 2.80 -2.44 -7.83
CA THR A 40 4.27 -2.40 -7.96
C THR A 40 4.95 -2.13 -6.62
N GLY A 41 4.24 -1.56 -5.64
CA GLY A 41 4.80 -1.05 -4.41
C GLY A 41 5.73 0.15 -4.61
N GLN A 42 5.56 0.85 -5.71
CA GLN A 42 6.37 2.00 -6.11
C GLN A 42 5.49 3.22 -6.34
N TYR A 43 6.07 4.39 -6.19
CA TYR A 43 5.42 5.65 -6.49
C TYR A 43 4.97 5.68 -7.96
N PRO A 44 3.71 6.05 -8.26
CA PRO A 44 3.20 6.05 -9.63
C PRO A 44 4.08 6.85 -10.60
N GLN A 45 4.73 7.92 -10.12
CA GLN A 45 5.67 8.77 -10.85
C GLN A 45 6.85 8.03 -11.46
N ARG A 46 7.23 6.88 -10.90
CA ARG A 46 8.35 6.06 -11.43
C ARG A 46 7.98 5.32 -12.70
N GLY A 47 6.69 5.20 -13.03
CA GLY A 47 6.23 4.45 -14.20
C GLY A 47 6.56 2.95 -14.13
N ALA A 48 6.72 2.40 -12.92
CA ALA A 48 7.07 1.00 -12.73
C ALA A 48 6.01 0.04 -13.29
N THR A 49 6.46 -1.10 -13.82
CA THR A 49 5.56 -2.08 -14.47
C THR A 49 5.61 -3.47 -13.86
N THR A 50 6.69 -3.83 -13.16
CA THR A 50 6.81 -5.15 -12.53
C THR A 50 5.85 -5.28 -11.36
N ARG A 51 4.84 -6.14 -11.49
CA ARG A 51 3.79 -6.30 -10.50
C ARG A 51 4.18 -7.32 -9.43
N ILE A 52 3.56 -7.21 -8.26
CA ILE A 52 3.67 -8.14 -7.16
C ILE A 52 3.31 -9.57 -7.57
N THR A 53 2.37 -9.78 -8.49
CA THR A 53 2.05 -11.10 -9.00
C THR A 53 3.24 -11.78 -9.69
N GLU A 54 4.03 -11.03 -10.45
CA GLU A 54 5.25 -11.52 -11.09
C GLU A 54 6.34 -11.85 -10.06
N ILE A 55 6.44 -11.02 -9.02
CA ILE A 55 7.37 -11.22 -7.90
C ILE A 55 7.06 -12.54 -7.18
N PHE A 56 5.79 -12.76 -6.85
CA PHE A 56 5.34 -13.98 -6.18
C PHE A 56 5.49 -15.20 -7.07
N ALA A 57 5.15 -15.09 -8.36
CA ALA A 57 5.36 -16.16 -9.33
C ALA A 57 6.85 -16.56 -9.42
N ALA A 58 7.76 -15.59 -9.49
CA ALA A 58 9.20 -15.84 -9.50
C ALA A 58 9.71 -16.51 -8.20
N ALA A 59 9.03 -16.29 -7.08
CA ALA A 59 9.31 -16.93 -5.80
C ALA A 59 8.66 -18.32 -5.63
N GLY A 60 8.00 -18.84 -6.67
CA GLY A 60 7.37 -20.16 -6.65
C GLY A 60 5.97 -20.20 -6.04
N PHE A 61 5.33 -19.05 -5.85
CA PHE A 61 3.90 -19.00 -5.53
C PHE A 61 3.07 -19.13 -6.79
N GLU A 62 1.90 -19.75 -6.67
CA GLU A 62 0.88 -19.70 -7.70
C GLU A 62 0.18 -18.34 -7.64
N ALA A 63 0.27 -17.53 -8.70
CA ALA A 63 -0.48 -16.28 -8.80
C ALA A 63 -1.89 -16.55 -9.37
N ARG A 64 -2.94 -16.13 -8.65
CA ARG A 64 -4.34 -16.36 -9.05
C ARG A 64 -5.20 -15.10 -8.96
N GLU A 65 -6.29 -15.11 -9.72
CA GLU A 65 -7.33 -14.08 -9.71
C GLU A 65 -8.68 -14.64 -9.22
N ASP A 66 -8.69 -15.88 -8.72
CA ASP A 66 -9.83 -16.56 -8.12
C ASP A 66 -9.59 -16.89 -6.64
N ALA A 67 -10.67 -17.20 -5.93
CA ALA A 67 -10.65 -17.60 -4.53
C ALA A 67 -10.74 -19.13 -4.35
N LEU A 68 -10.43 -19.92 -5.38
CA LEU A 68 -10.50 -21.37 -5.27
C LEU A 68 -9.39 -21.89 -4.35
N PRO A 69 -9.60 -23.00 -3.63
CA PRO A 69 -8.57 -23.63 -2.82
C PRO A 69 -7.29 -23.91 -3.61
N ALA A 70 -6.14 -23.78 -2.95
CA ALA A 70 -4.83 -24.11 -3.53
C ALA A 70 -4.12 -25.17 -2.69
N SER A 71 -3.41 -26.08 -3.35
CA SER A 71 -2.58 -27.11 -2.71
C SER A 71 -1.11 -26.71 -2.57
N SER A 72 -0.75 -25.52 -3.06
CA SER A 72 0.60 -24.94 -3.05
C SER A 72 0.55 -23.51 -2.46
N PRO A 73 1.70 -22.90 -2.10
CA PRO A 73 1.74 -21.48 -1.75
C PRO A 73 1.16 -20.63 -2.87
N VAL A 74 0.27 -19.70 -2.51
CA VAL A 74 -0.56 -18.98 -3.47
C VAL A 74 -0.63 -17.50 -3.10
N PHE A 75 -0.57 -16.66 -4.13
CA PHE A 75 -0.81 -15.23 -4.04
C PHE A 75 -2.03 -14.89 -4.89
N ARG A 76 -3.08 -14.34 -4.27
CA ARG A 76 -4.29 -13.90 -4.95
C ARG A 76 -4.30 -12.41 -5.13
N LEU A 77 -4.53 -11.96 -6.36
CA LEU A 77 -4.93 -10.61 -6.66
C LEU A 77 -6.41 -10.62 -7.03
N LEU A 78 -7.28 -10.20 -6.11
CA LEU A 78 -8.71 -10.16 -6.33
C LEU A 78 -9.14 -8.71 -6.55
N GLU A 79 -9.54 -8.37 -7.78
CA GLU A 79 -10.01 -7.03 -8.11
C GLU A 79 -11.53 -6.99 -8.05
N GLN A 80 -12.07 -6.09 -7.22
CA GLN A 80 -13.51 -5.95 -6.99
C GLN A 80 -14.21 -7.26 -6.57
N PRO A 81 -13.65 -8.06 -5.64
CA PRO A 81 -14.32 -9.28 -5.23
C PRO A 81 -15.60 -8.96 -4.46
N HIS A 82 -16.55 -9.88 -4.45
CA HIS A 82 -17.69 -9.78 -3.55
C HIS A 82 -17.18 -9.82 -2.10
N PRO A 83 -17.51 -8.85 -1.21
CA PRO A 83 -16.87 -8.73 0.12
C PRO A 83 -16.95 -9.99 0.99
N GLN A 84 -18.05 -10.72 0.90
CA GLN A 84 -18.30 -11.96 1.63
C GLN A 84 -17.27 -13.05 1.28
N LEU A 85 -16.72 -13.04 0.07
CA LEU A 85 -15.69 -13.98 -0.36
C LEU A 85 -14.43 -13.85 0.50
N LEU A 86 -14.08 -12.62 0.90
CA LEU A 86 -12.94 -12.36 1.77
C LEU A 86 -13.18 -12.93 3.17
N GLY A 87 -14.46 -13.11 3.56
CA GLY A 87 -14.94 -13.82 4.74
C GLY A 87 -14.31 -15.19 4.92
N ASP A 88 -14.29 -15.93 3.81
CA ASP A 88 -14.02 -17.36 3.74
C ASP A 88 -12.56 -17.69 3.41
N LEU A 89 -11.75 -16.67 3.08
CA LEU A 89 -10.34 -16.85 2.78
C LEU A 89 -9.52 -17.07 4.06
N GLU A 90 -8.64 -18.06 4.01
CA GLU A 90 -7.63 -18.32 5.03
C GLU A 90 -6.34 -17.52 4.75
N GLY A 91 -5.47 -17.43 5.76
CA GLY A 91 -4.16 -16.80 5.62
C GLY A 91 -4.19 -15.28 5.72
N VAL A 92 -3.30 -14.62 4.97
CA VAL A 92 -3.14 -13.17 5.01
C VAL A 92 -4.07 -12.51 4.01
N VAL A 93 -4.87 -11.54 4.45
CA VAL A 93 -5.80 -10.81 3.58
C VAL A 93 -5.58 -9.31 3.74
N ALA A 94 -5.02 -8.68 2.71
CA ALA A 94 -4.90 -7.24 2.60
C ALA A 94 -6.02 -6.67 1.73
N VAL A 95 -6.60 -5.56 2.14
CA VAL A 95 -7.67 -4.86 1.43
C VAL A 95 -7.33 -3.39 1.30
N CYS A 96 -7.54 -2.80 0.13
CA CYS A 96 -7.41 -1.35 -0.05
C CYS A 96 -8.42 -0.77 -1.05
N SER A 97 -8.70 0.52 -0.89
CA SER A 97 -9.36 1.35 -1.90
C SER A 97 -8.34 2.00 -2.83
N LEU A 98 -8.66 2.05 -4.11
CA LEU A 98 -7.86 2.65 -5.17
C LEU A 98 -8.27 4.09 -5.49
N GLN A 99 -9.42 4.54 -5.00
CA GLN A 99 -9.93 5.90 -5.17
C GLN A 99 -10.34 6.52 -3.83
N GLY A 100 -10.55 7.83 -3.85
CA GLY A 100 -10.75 8.66 -2.67
C GLY A 100 -9.48 9.42 -2.26
N GLU A 101 -9.60 10.35 -1.31
CA GLU A 101 -8.42 11.02 -0.74
C GLU A 101 -7.65 10.07 0.19
N LYS A 102 -8.39 9.51 1.16
CA LYS A 102 -7.93 8.41 2.02
C LYS A 102 -8.33 7.08 1.42
N SER A 103 -7.52 6.06 1.65
CA SER A 103 -7.83 4.68 1.28
C SER A 103 -8.44 3.97 2.47
N ALA A 104 -9.63 3.39 2.31
CA ALA A 104 -10.08 2.38 3.25
C ALA A 104 -9.15 1.16 3.09
N MET A 105 -8.34 0.89 4.11
CA MET A 105 -7.25 -0.09 4.06
C MET A 105 -7.21 -0.92 5.33
N SER A 106 -7.01 -2.23 5.17
CA SER A 106 -6.89 -3.17 6.29
C SER A 106 -5.98 -4.34 5.96
N LEU A 107 -5.43 -5.00 6.98
CA LEU A 107 -4.65 -6.21 6.84
C LEU A 107 -4.99 -7.19 7.96
N LEU A 108 -5.48 -8.36 7.57
CA LEU A 108 -5.63 -9.53 8.42
C LEU A 108 -4.38 -10.39 8.30
N TRP A 109 -3.67 -10.57 9.41
CA TRP A 109 -2.57 -11.53 9.52
C TRP A 109 -2.80 -12.40 10.76
N PRO A 110 -3.21 -13.67 10.60
CA PRO A 110 -3.48 -14.57 11.71
C PRO A 110 -2.32 -14.63 12.71
N GLY A 111 -2.63 -14.50 14.00
CA GLY A 111 -1.68 -14.45 15.10
C GLY A 111 -0.81 -13.20 15.20
N VAL A 112 -1.00 -12.20 14.34
CA VAL A 112 -0.19 -10.96 14.32
C VAL A 112 -1.06 -9.70 14.30
N ALA A 113 -1.97 -9.59 13.34
CA ALA A 113 -2.82 -8.43 13.12
C ALA A 113 -4.25 -8.89 12.83
N GLU A 114 -4.98 -9.24 13.89
CA GLU A 114 -6.32 -9.83 13.78
C GLU A 114 -7.44 -8.81 14.05
N SER A 115 -7.13 -7.70 14.71
CA SER A 115 -8.07 -6.62 14.99
C SER A 115 -7.34 -5.33 15.37
N GLY A 116 -8.09 -4.23 15.48
CA GLY A 116 -7.59 -2.94 15.97
C GLY A 116 -7.50 -1.87 14.88
N VAL A 117 -6.99 -0.71 15.28
CA VAL A 117 -6.79 0.45 14.39
C VAL A 117 -5.38 0.98 14.56
N CYS A 118 -4.66 1.13 13.45
CA CYS A 118 -3.37 1.79 13.36
C CYS A 118 -3.54 3.20 12.79
N ALA A 119 -2.97 4.19 13.48
CA ALA A 119 -3.03 5.60 13.11
C ALA A 119 -1.76 6.11 12.41
N GLU A 120 -0.76 5.25 12.22
CA GLU A 120 0.44 5.59 11.47
C GLU A 120 0.13 5.95 10.02
N LEU A 121 0.88 6.91 9.48
CA LEU A 121 0.79 7.32 8.08
C LEU A 121 1.27 6.18 7.18
N VAL A 122 0.37 5.71 6.32
CA VAL A 122 0.61 4.61 5.37
C VAL A 122 -0.06 4.88 4.02
N SER A 123 0.21 4.04 3.04
CA SER A 123 -0.42 4.08 1.73
C SER A 123 -0.63 2.65 1.19
N PRO A 124 -1.63 2.43 0.31
CA PRO A 124 -1.78 1.16 -0.40
C PRO A 124 -0.51 0.69 -1.16
N LEU A 125 0.40 1.59 -1.55
CA LEU A 125 1.68 1.21 -2.15
C LEU A 125 2.62 0.46 -1.16
N ASP A 126 2.34 0.52 0.15
CA ASP A 126 3.06 -0.23 1.19
C ASP A 126 2.66 -1.71 1.21
N LEU A 127 1.51 -2.08 0.62
CA LEU A 127 1.01 -3.45 0.68
C LEU A 127 1.92 -4.42 -0.07
N ALA A 128 2.47 -4.03 -1.22
CA ALA A 128 3.35 -4.92 -1.97
C ALA A 128 4.64 -5.33 -1.20
N PRO A 129 5.47 -4.38 -0.69
CA PRO A 129 6.61 -4.75 0.13
C PRO A 129 6.21 -5.46 1.43
N THR A 130 5.07 -5.12 2.02
CA THR A 130 4.58 -5.78 3.24
C THR A 130 4.24 -7.25 2.98
N LEU A 131 3.45 -7.54 1.94
CA LEU A 131 3.05 -8.91 1.59
C LEU A 131 4.25 -9.75 1.16
N ALA A 132 5.18 -9.18 0.38
CA ALA A 132 6.43 -9.83 0.02
C ALA A 132 7.28 -10.18 1.25
N ALA A 133 7.40 -9.26 2.22
CA ALA A 133 8.11 -9.53 3.48
C ALA A 133 7.43 -10.61 4.33
N ILE A 134 6.10 -10.62 4.40
CA ILE A 134 5.33 -11.66 5.10
C ILE A 134 5.58 -13.04 4.45
N ALA A 135 5.70 -13.09 3.13
CA ALA A 135 6.08 -14.29 2.38
C ALA A 135 7.56 -14.72 2.54
N GLY A 136 8.37 -13.94 3.27
CA GLY A 136 9.79 -14.21 3.47
C GLY A 136 10.70 -13.77 2.32
N LEU A 137 10.21 -12.92 1.41
CA LEU A 137 11.00 -12.37 0.32
C LEU A 137 11.89 -11.22 0.79
N ASP A 138 13.03 -11.04 0.13
CA ASP A 138 13.94 -9.92 0.40
C ASP A 138 13.40 -8.62 -0.20
N VAL A 139 13.02 -7.69 0.67
CA VAL A 139 12.44 -6.38 0.31
C VAL A 139 13.36 -5.22 0.67
N ARG A 140 14.65 -5.49 0.92
CA ARG A 140 15.62 -4.43 1.22
C ARG A 140 15.80 -3.51 0.00
N PRO A 141 16.13 -2.21 0.17
CA PRO A 141 16.25 -1.27 -0.94
C PRO A 141 17.21 -1.68 -2.07
N ASN A 142 18.22 -2.50 -1.76
CA ASN A 142 19.19 -3.00 -2.74
C ASN A 142 18.87 -4.41 -3.28
N ALA A 143 17.72 -4.97 -2.91
CA ALA A 143 17.27 -6.24 -3.46
C ALA A 143 16.89 -6.05 -4.95
N PRO A 144 16.85 -7.13 -5.74
CA PRO A 144 16.33 -7.08 -7.11
C PRO A 144 14.91 -6.48 -7.19
N LEU A 145 14.17 -6.54 -6.08
CA LEU A 145 12.86 -5.95 -5.87
C LEU A 145 13.04 -4.63 -5.11
N SER A 146 13.12 -3.52 -5.84
CA SER A 146 13.20 -2.18 -5.22
C SER A 146 11.79 -1.62 -5.04
N PHE A 147 11.28 -1.62 -3.82
CA PHE A 147 10.03 -0.96 -3.46
C PHE A 147 10.29 0.47 -2.97
N ASP A 148 9.36 1.39 -3.22
CA ASP A 148 9.33 2.68 -2.52
C ASP A 148 8.43 2.63 -1.28
N GLY A 149 7.47 1.69 -1.26
CA GLY A 149 6.60 1.46 -0.12
C GLY A 149 7.34 0.97 1.10
N LEU A 150 6.79 1.32 2.26
CA LEU A 150 7.30 0.88 3.54
C LEU A 150 6.84 -0.56 3.82
N ASN A 151 7.76 -1.43 4.21
CA ASN A 151 7.41 -2.71 4.80
C ASN A 151 6.74 -2.48 6.17
N LEU A 152 5.44 -2.75 6.27
CA LEU A 152 4.65 -2.54 7.49
C LEU A 152 4.76 -3.67 8.51
N VAL A 153 5.53 -4.74 8.27
CA VAL A 153 5.70 -5.83 9.26
C VAL A 153 6.14 -5.30 10.65
N PRO A 154 7.09 -4.36 10.77
CA PRO A 154 7.44 -3.78 12.06
C PRO A 154 6.30 -2.97 12.70
N VAL A 155 5.51 -2.26 11.88
CA VAL A 155 4.31 -1.53 12.34
C VAL A 155 3.29 -2.50 12.92
N LEU A 156 3.01 -3.59 12.20
CA LEU A 156 2.04 -4.62 12.57
C LEU A 156 2.44 -5.41 13.82
N ARG A 157 3.72 -5.78 13.95
CA ARG A 157 4.20 -6.63 15.04
C ARG A 157 4.56 -5.87 16.31
N TYR A 158 5.07 -4.66 16.16
CA TYR A 158 5.75 -3.94 17.24
C TYR A 158 5.23 -2.52 17.45
N GLY A 159 4.24 -2.06 16.66
CA GLY A 159 3.75 -0.68 16.74
C GLY A 159 4.81 0.34 16.37
N ALA A 160 5.72 -0.02 15.45
CA ALA A 160 6.70 0.93 14.91
C ALA A 160 6.02 2.06 14.13
N SER A 161 6.74 3.16 13.93
CA SER A 161 6.23 4.29 13.14
C SER A 161 6.10 3.96 11.66
N GLY A 162 5.08 4.53 11.02
CA GLY A 162 4.89 4.52 9.57
C GLY A 162 5.76 5.55 8.86
N HIS A 163 5.27 6.05 7.73
CA HIS A 163 5.97 7.09 6.97
C HIS A 163 6.05 8.40 7.77
N ALA A 164 7.19 9.07 7.72
CA ALA A 164 7.27 10.47 8.18
C ALA A 164 6.53 11.41 7.21
N ALA A 165 6.64 11.12 5.91
CA ALA A 165 5.96 11.84 4.85
C ALA A 165 5.75 10.94 3.62
N LEU A 166 4.63 11.15 2.91
CA LEU A 166 4.33 10.56 1.61
C LEU A 166 4.26 11.69 0.57
N PHE A 167 5.00 11.55 -0.53
CA PHE A 167 5.04 12.55 -1.60
C PHE A 167 4.33 12.03 -2.84
N PHE A 168 3.16 12.60 -3.14
CA PHE A 168 2.37 12.29 -4.33
C PHE A 168 2.41 13.44 -5.34
N ASP A 169 1.89 13.19 -6.54
CA ASP A 169 1.84 14.19 -7.62
C ASP A 169 1.00 15.41 -7.29
N ASN A 170 0.11 15.29 -6.32
CA ASN A 170 -0.76 16.37 -5.87
C ASN A 170 -0.44 16.83 -4.45
N GLY A 171 0.79 16.64 -3.97
CA GLY A 171 1.25 17.21 -2.71
C GLY A 171 1.85 16.20 -1.73
N VAL A 172 1.98 16.61 -0.48
CA VAL A 172 2.62 15.85 0.59
C VAL A 172 1.63 15.49 1.69
N ARG A 173 1.74 14.28 2.25
CA ARG A 173 1.01 13.85 3.45
C ARG A 173 2.02 13.61 4.56
N MET A 174 1.77 14.16 5.74
CA MET A 174 2.54 13.92 6.95
C MET A 174 1.58 13.47 8.07
N GLN A 175 2.14 13.02 9.19
CA GLN A 175 1.34 12.57 10.33
C GLN A 175 0.45 13.69 10.90
N ASP A 176 0.93 14.94 10.88
CA ASP A 176 0.28 16.10 11.51
C ASP A 176 -0.41 17.05 10.51
N ALA A 177 -0.04 16.97 9.22
CA ALA A 177 -0.48 17.93 8.23
C ALA A 177 -0.49 17.34 6.80
N VAL A 178 -1.35 17.89 5.97
CA VAL A 178 -1.61 17.41 4.61
C VAL A 178 -1.68 18.59 3.66
N LEU A 179 -1.05 18.46 2.49
CA LEU A 179 -1.18 19.39 1.37
C LEU A 179 -1.73 18.61 0.18
N VAL A 180 -2.94 18.94 -0.28
CA VAL A 180 -3.53 18.40 -1.51
C VAL A 180 -3.74 19.55 -2.48
N ASP A 181 -3.13 19.46 -3.66
CA ASP A 181 -3.07 20.51 -4.67
C ASP A 181 -2.55 21.83 -4.08
N VAL A 182 -3.45 22.76 -3.78
CA VAL A 182 -3.15 24.09 -3.22
C VAL A 182 -3.67 24.26 -1.78
N SER A 183 -4.30 23.23 -1.22
CA SER A 183 -5.01 23.28 0.05
C SER A 183 -4.27 22.50 1.12
N ALA A 184 -3.95 23.16 2.24
CA ALA A 184 -3.36 22.53 3.41
C ALA A 184 -4.36 22.32 4.55
N SER A 185 -4.21 21.21 5.25
CA SER A 185 -4.90 20.89 6.50
C SER A 185 -3.88 20.53 7.57
N PRO A 186 -3.76 21.31 8.67
CA PRO A 186 -4.43 22.60 8.90
C PRO A 186 -3.94 23.69 7.92
N PRO A 187 -4.74 24.75 7.64
CA PRO A 187 -4.34 25.82 6.72
C PRO A 187 -3.04 26.54 7.10
N SER A 188 -2.73 26.61 8.41
CA SER A 188 -1.50 27.20 8.92
C SER A 188 -0.24 26.46 8.48
N ALA A 189 -0.34 25.18 8.09
CA ALA A 189 0.78 24.38 7.62
C ALA A 189 1.15 24.66 6.16
N LEU A 190 0.34 25.43 5.42
CA LEU A 190 0.51 25.64 3.97
C LEU A 190 1.93 26.10 3.59
N PRO A 191 2.55 27.13 4.22
CA PRO A 191 3.88 27.58 3.80
C PRO A 191 4.94 26.48 3.91
N ARG A 192 4.93 25.73 5.02
CA ARG A 192 5.86 24.62 5.29
C ARG A 192 5.65 23.48 4.29
N LEU A 193 4.41 23.03 4.10
CA LEU A 193 4.15 21.89 3.22
C LEU A 193 4.41 22.22 1.75
N GLN A 194 4.15 23.46 1.33
CA GLN A 194 4.49 23.91 -0.02
C GLN A 194 6.01 23.87 -0.23
N GLU A 195 6.79 24.36 0.73
CA GLU A 195 8.26 24.33 0.66
C GLU A 195 8.81 22.89 0.57
N GLU A 196 8.30 21.98 1.41
CA GLU A 196 8.65 20.55 1.38
C GLU A 196 8.34 19.93 0.02
N TRP A 197 7.13 20.16 -0.50
CA TRP A 197 6.70 19.58 -1.76
C TRP A 197 7.47 20.15 -2.97
N GLU A 198 7.74 21.46 -3.00
CA GLU A 198 8.58 22.07 -4.05
C GLU A 198 10.03 21.57 -3.99
N THR A 199 10.56 21.37 -2.78
CA THR A 199 11.89 20.82 -2.59
C THR A 199 11.99 19.39 -3.10
N TRP A 200 11.01 18.54 -2.77
CA TRP A 200 10.90 17.20 -3.32
C TRP A 200 10.79 17.20 -4.86
N LYS A 201 9.93 18.04 -5.44
CA LYS A 201 9.80 18.16 -6.91
C LYS A 201 11.12 18.53 -7.58
N ARG A 202 11.89 19.45 -6.99
CA ARG A 202 13.24 19.80 -7.49
C ARG A 202 14.17 18.60 -7.44
N PHE A 203 14.18 17.82 -6.36
CA PHE A 203 14.98 16.61 -6.28
C PHE A 203 14.62 15.59 -7.35
N MET A 204 13.33 15.35 -7.57
CA MET A 204 12.87 14.42 -8.61
C MET A 204 13.23 14.90 -10.02
N ALA A 205 13.25 16.22 -10.27
CA ALA A 205 13.61 16.79 -11.55
C ALA A 205 15.10 16.64 -11.91
N PHE A 206 15.99 16.43 -10.93
CA PHE A 206 17.42 16.18 -11.21
C PHE A 206 17.68 14.80 -11.83
N GLY A 207 16.68 13.91 -11.89
CA GLY A 207 16.84 12.55 -12.41
C GLY A 207 17.67 11.67 -11.47
N PRO A 208 17.96 10.40 -11.85
CA PRO A 208 18.88 9.58 -11.09
C PRO A 208 20.24 10.28 -11.03
N LEU A 209 20.76 10.48 -9.82
CA LEU A 209 22.12 10.97 -9.60
C LEU A 209 23.06 10.06 -10.40
N GLN A 210 23.77 10.65 -11.38
CA GLN A 210 24.81 9.98 -12.15
C GLN A 210 26.05 9.72 -11.28
#